data_AF-A0A964PK61-F1
#
_entry.id   AF-A0A964PK61-F1
#
_cell.length_a   1.000
_cell.length_b   1.000
_cell.length_c   1.000
_cell.angle_alpha   90.00
_cell.angle_beta   90.00
_cell.angle_gamma   90.00
#
_symmetry.space_group_name_H-M   'P 1'
#
loop_
_entity.id
_entity.type
_entity.pdbx_description
1 polymer ?
#
loop_
_entity_poly.entity_id
_entity_poly.type
_entity_poly.pdbx_seq_one_letter_code
_entity_poly.pdbx_strand_id
1 'polypeptide(L)'
;MATPRSGYGRVPEKSACSRKNWCVMNSVGPVSRRSFTLGALNIGTGLLALGAASEALPGVAGAPPPGLPNLALPANNLRALVRMTASLQERDVPWWYDGTIFGVVPGENPRPLFKFEGMELYWMQHLPGGAYELTGNTVTFFRDVNTGEMLSEFRNPYTKAVNPVMPAIQGGGPGRGFNYSVKGIRFTRLLDQLPEDPLVLDWTFARDMVWLHNWTRYPPGLPPPRWQQQTMFASQKDFLDEKLDSIPVVFGSTVHMPWLKWLDMGDRPGHLVWHAGGAKLKSIDELPGEYRRRAEKEYPALLSADPAKAADRVLPPHPQ
;
A
#
# COMPACT_ATOMS: atom_id res chain seq x y z
N MET A 1 -45.73 51.26 -11.30
CA MET A 1 -45.45 52.71 -11.32
C MET A 1 -43.94 52.91 -11.37
N ALA A 2 -43.49 53.79 -12.26
CA ALA A 2 -42.15 54.39 -12.39
C ALA A 2 -40.95 53.51 -12.78
N THR A 3 -40.55 53.61 -14.05
CA THR A 3 -39.14 53.67 -14.51
C THR A 3 -38.62 55.11 -14.41
N PRO A 4 -37.28 55.33 -14.37
CA PRO A 4 -36.58 55.86 -15.57
C PRO A 4 -35.17 55.22 -15.78
N ARG A 5 -34.75 54.94 -17.03
CA ARG A 5 -33.82 55.72 -17.93
C ARG A 5 -32.43 56.01 -17.35
N SER A 6 -31.32 56.16 -18.07
CA SER A 6 -30.78 55.85 -19.42
C SER A 6 -29.41 56.58 -19.46
N GLY A 7 -28.39 56.10 -20.16
CA GLY A 7 -27.20 56.94 -20.48
C GLY A 7 -25.93 56.14 -20.75
N TYR A 8 -25.64 55.76 -22.01
CA TYR A 8 -24.84 56.47 -23.02
C TYR A 8 -23.32 56.35 -22.85
N GLY A 9 -22.63 55.91 -23.92
CA GLY A 9 -21.22 56.24 -24.20
C GLY A 9 -20.31 55.06 -24.59
N ARG A 10 -19.89 55.00 -25.86
CA ARG A 10 -18.93 54.05 -26.47
C ARG A 10 -17.46 54.51 -26.31
N VAL A 11 -16.54 53.55 -26.04
CA VAL A 11 -15.27 53.15 -26.74
C VAL A 11 -14.23 54.28 -27.06
N PRO A 12 -12.86 54.13 -27.05
CA PRO A 12 -12.00 52.92 -27.23
C PRO A 12 -10.68 52.79 -26.41
N GLU A 13 -10.04 51.62 -26.63
CA GLU A 13 -8.61 51.25 -26.75
C GLU A 13 -7.46 51.98 -26.03
N LYS A 14 -6.61 51.11 -25.46
CA LYS A 14 -5.12 51.10 -25.40
C LYS A 14 -4.45 52.24 -24.62
N SER A 15 -3.78 51.88 -23.53
CA SER A 15 -2.31 51.64 -23.53
C SER A 15 -1.68 51.74 -22.13
N ALA A 16 -0.56 51.03 -22.01
CA ALA A 16 0.61 51.34 -21.18
C ALA A 16 0.54 51.12 -19.66
N CYS A 17 1.11 49.97 -19.30
CA CYS A 17 1.88 49.71 -18.09
C CYS A 17 2.93 50.80 -17.78
N SER A 18 3.09 51.14 -16.50
CA SER A 18 4.29 51.77 -15.95
C SER A 18 4.49 51.39 -14.47
N ARG A 19 5.50 50.53 -14.23
CA ARG A 19 6.49 50.47 -13.10
C ARG A 19 5.92 50.51 -11.67
N LYS A 20 6.32 49.70 -10.68
CA LYS A 20 7.51 48.89 -10.35
C LYS A 20 7.13 48.29 -8.97
N ASN A 21 7.12 46.98 -8.70
CA ASN A 21 8.26 46.23 -8.16
C ASN A 21 7.73 44.83 -7.73
N TRP A 22 8.24 43.76 -8.35
CA TRP A 22 8.49 42.38 -7.84
C TRP A 22 8.32 41.35 -8.98
N CYS A 23 9.39 41.23 -9.76
CA CYS A 23 9.79 40.02 -10.49
C CYS A 23 10.64 39.17 -9.51
N VAL A 24 10.79 37.85 -9.54
CA VAL A 24 10.40 36.74 -10.42
C VAL A 24 10.81 35.49 -9.64
N MET A 25 10.01 34.40 -9.68
CA MET A 25 10.50 33.03 -9.86
C MET A 25 9.32 32.06 -9.85
N ASN A 26 8.84 31.71 -11.03
CA ASN A 26 8.14 30.45 -11.28
C ASN A 26 8.17 30.17 -12.79
N SER A 27 9.12 29.35 -13.20
CA SER A 27 9.06 28.63 -14.48
C SER A 27 9.98 27.41 -14.39
N VAL A 28 9.40 26.27 -14.02
CA VAL A 28 10.08 24.98 -14.10
C VAL A 28 9.86 24.46 -15.52
N GLY A 29 10.87 24.61 -16.38
CA GLY A 29 10.99 23.95 -17.68
C GLY A 29 11.84 22.67 -17.56
N PRO A 30 11.74 21.73 -18.51
CA PRO A 30 12.30 20.39 -18.38
C PRO A 30 13.82 20.37 -18.52
N VAL A 31 14.50 19.62 -17.63
CA VAL A 31 15.96 19.46 -17.65
C VAL A 31 16.36 18.43 -18.71
N SER A 32 17.02 18.92 -19.77
CA SER A 32 17.64 18.10 -20.81
C SER A 32 19.03 17.62 -20.37
N ARG A 33 19.27 16.32 -20.44
CA ARG A 33 20.59 15.70 -20.24
C ARG A 33 21.49 15.99 -21.45
N ARG A 34 22.38 16.97 -21.35
CA ARG A 34 23.63 17.06 -22.15
C ARG A 34 24.51 18.22 -21.64
N SER A 35 25.81 17.96 -21.59
CA SER A 35 26.94 18.90 -21.45
C SER A 35 27.57 19.00 -20.05
N PHE A 36 28.46 18.06 -19.75
CA PHE A 36 29.64 18.34 -18.92
C PHE A 36 30.87 18.03 -19.77
N THR A 37 31.45 19.07 -20.38
CA THR A 37 32.82 19.03 -20.92
C THR A 37 33.43 20.43 -20.86
N LEU A 38 34.71 20.44 -20.49
CA LEU A 38 35.73 21.50 -20.62
C LEU A 38 35.88 22.51 -19.48
N GLY A 39 36.92 22.25 -18.69
CA GLY A 39 37.55 23.19 -17.76
C GLY A 39 38.89 22.66 -17.23
N ALA A 40 39.84 22.35 -18.11
CA ALA A 40 41.28 22.34 -17.79
C ALA A 40 41.79 23.77 -18.04
N LEU A 41 42.76 24.38 -17.38
CA LEU A 41 43.96 23.93 -16.67
C LEU A 41 44.51 25.18 -15.93
N ASN A 42 45.13 25.04 -14.75
CA ASN A 42 46.31 25.83 -14.39
C ASN A 42 47.11 25.12 -13.29
N ILE A 43 48.42 25.04 -13.53
CA ILE A 43 49.40 24.16 -12.91
C ILE A 43 50.00 24.84 -11.67
N GLY A 44 50.12 24.10 -10.57
CA GLY A 44 50.93 24.47 -9.41
C GLY A 44 51.43 23.20 -8.72
N THR A 45 52.73 22.94 -8.80
CA THR A 45 53.41 21.76 -8.26
C THR A 45 53.38 21.73 -6.74
N GLY A 46 52.65 20.75 -6.19
CA GLY A 46 52.71 20.32 -4.79
C GLY A 46 52.31 18.85 -4.70
N LEU A 47 53.30 17.95 -4.78
CA LEU A 47 53.10 16.54 -4.48
C LEU A 47 52.80 16.39 -2.98
N LEU A 48 51.55 16.18 -2.60
CA LEU A 48 51.17 15.56 -1.32
C LEU A 48 49.84 14.82 -1.52
N ALA A 49 49.94 13.50 -1.66
CA ALA A 49 48.89 12.50 -1.52
C ALA A 49 47.50 12.87 -2.07
N LEU A 50 47.26 12.59 -3.36
CA LEU A 50 45.97 12.06 -3.78
C LEU A 50 45.82 10.67 -3.13
N GLY A 51 45.62 10.66 -1.81
CA GLY A 51 45.00 9.52 -1.17
C GLY A 51 43.73 9.30 -1.94
N ALA A 52 43.59 8.10 -2.53
CA ALA A 52 42.34 7.66 -3.06
C ALA A 52 41.30 7.92 -1.97
N ALA A 53 40.52 8.99 -2.12
CA ALA A 53 39.17 8.97 -1.65
C ALA A 53 38.59 7.80 -2.44
N SER A 54 38.68 6.61 -1.86
CA SER A 54 37.69 5.59 -2.11
C SER A 54 36.41 6.36 -1.91
N GLU A 55 35.77 6.78 -2.99
CA GLU A 55 34.33 6.91 -2.96
C GLU A 55 33.91 5.55 -2.43
N ALA A 56 33.63 5.49 -1.13
CA ALA A 56 32.93 4.37 -0.57
C ALA A 56 31.64 4.37 -1.37
N LEU A 57 31.62 3.55 -2.43
CA LEU A 57 30.44 3.34 -3.25
C LEU A 57 29.28 3.24 -2.27
N PRO A 58 28.21 4.01 -2.45
CA PRO A 58 27.14 4.08 -1.46
C PRO A 58 26.70 2.67 -1.10
N GLY A 59 27.18 2.15 0.05
CA GLY A 59 27.08 0.73 0.40
C GLY A 59 25.65 0.27 0.74
N VAL A 60 24.70 1.20 0.61
CA VAL A 60 23.29 1.02 0.87
C VAL A 60 22.50 0.86 -0.44
N ALA A 61 22.90 1.54 -1.53
CA ALA A 61 22.29 1.34 -2.85
C ALA A 61 22.96 0.14 -3.51
N GLY A 62 22.29 -1.01 -3.48
CA GLY A 62 22.78 -2.23 -4.12
C GLY A 62 22.64 -2.13 -5.62
N ALA A 63 23.69 -2.50 -6.36
CA ALA A 63 23.51 -2.85 -7.77
C ALA A 63 22.54 -4.05 -7.86
N PRO A 64 21.71 -4.14 -8.91
CA PRO A 64 20.91 -5.33 -9.18
C PRO A 64 21.78 -6.61 -9.11
N PRO A 65 21.35 -7.66 -8.39
CA PRO A 65 22.17 -8.86 -8.26
C PRO A 65 22.34 -9.58 -9.61
N PRO A 66 23.45 -10.33 -9.80
CA PRO A 66 23.60 -11.22 -10.94
C PRO A 66 22.44 -12.22 -11.03
N GLY A 67 21.95 -12.48 -12.24
CA GLY A 67 20.83 -13.41 -12.47
C GLY A 67 19.45 -12.82 -12.19
N LEU A 68 19.34 -11.51 -11.86
CA LEU A 68 18.05 -10.86 -11.73
C LEU A 68 17.25 -10.94 -13.04
N PRO A 69 15.97 -11.36 -13.01
CA PRO A 69 15.12 -11.29 -14.19
C PRO A 69 14.94 -9.85 -14.65
N ASN A 70 14.68 -9.63 -15.93
CA ASN A 70 14.44 -8.29 -16.45
C ASN A 70 13.10 -7.73 -15.92
N LEU A 71 13.15 -6.94 -14.85
CA LEU A 71 11.98 -6.33 -14.20
C LEU A 71 11.40 -5.14 -14.98
N ALA A 72 11.92 -4.80 -16.17
CA ALA A 72 11.20 -3.95 -17.12
C ALA A 72 10.07 -4.70 -17.86
N LEU A 73 10.05 -6.04 -17.78
CA LEU A 73 9.03 -6.87 -18.44
C LEU A 73 7.86 -7.17 -17.48
N PRO A 74 6.60 -6.91 -17.88
CA PRO A 74 5.45 -7.19 -17.02
C PRO A 74 5.30 -8.65 -16.59
N ALA A 75 5.69 -9.61 -17.43
CA ALA A 75 5.63 -11.04 -17.09
C ALA A 75 6.55 -11.40 -15.91
N ASN A 76 7.75 -10.80 -15.85
CA ASN A 76 8.69 -11.03 -14.76
C ASN A 76 8.20 -10.39 -13.45
N ASN A 77 7.60 -9.20 -13.53
CA ASN A 77 6.93 -8.56 -12.40
C ASN A 77 5.76 -9.39 -11.87
N LEU A 78 4.92 -9.92 -12.77
CA LEU A 78 3.78 -10.76 -12.38
C LEU A 78 4.25 -11.99 -11.60
N ARG A 79 5.24 -12.72 -12.14
CA ARG A 79 5.80 -13.89 -11.47
C ARG A 79 6.40 -13.51 -10.10
N ALA A 80 7.19 -12.44 -10.03
CA ALA A 80 7.81 -11.99 -8.79
C ALA A 80 6.78 -11.56 -7.74
N LEU A 81 5.78 -10.77 -8.14
CA LEU A 81 4.68 -10.32 -7.30
C LEU A 81 3.89 -11.51 -6.73
N VAL A 82 3.50 -12.47 -7.56
CA VAL A 82 2.75 -13.66 -7.10
C VAL A 82 3.54 -14.45 -6.05
N ARG A 83 4.84 -14.68 -6.27
CA ARG A 83 5.70 -15.37 -5.31
C ARG A 83 5.87 -14.60 -4.00
N MET A 84 5.93 -13.27 -4.06
CA MET A 84 6.04 -12.41 -2.88
C MET A 84 4.72 -12.27 -2.12
N THR A 85 3.58 -12.23 -2.78
CA THR A 85 2.26 -12.10 -2.14
C THR A 85 1.70 -13.45 -1.65
N ALA A 86 1.74 -14.48 -2.51
CA ALA A 86 1.18 -15.79 -2.22
C ALA A 86 2.12 -16.90 -2.74
N SER A 87 1.65 -17.71 -3.69
CA SER A 87 2.32 -18.89 -4.24
C SER A 87 1.98 -19.02 -5.73
N LEU A 88 2.92 -19.51 -6.54
CA LEU A 88 2.66 -19.92 -7.92
C LEU A 88 1.82 -21.20 -8.01
N GLN A 89 1.74 -21.98 -6.93
CA GLN A 89 0.81 -23.09 -6.79
C GLN A 89 -0.46 -22.66 -6.07
N GLU A 90 -1.59 -23.24 -6.43
CA GLU A 90 -2.88 -22.97 -5.77
C GLU A 90 -2.93 -23.63 -4.39
N ARG A 91 -2.72 -22.82 -3.36
CA ARG A 91 -2.74 -23.24 -1.95
C ARG A 91 -3.00 -22.05 -1.04
N ASP A 92 -3.44 -22.33 0.18
CA ASP A 92 -3.56 -21.32 1.23
C ASP A 92 -2.17 -20.78 1.60
N VAL A 93 -2.03 -19.45 1.58
CA VAL A 93 -0.82 -18.75 2.02
C VAL A 93 -1.18 -17.77 3.15
N PRO A 94 -0.91 -18.15 4.42
CA PRO A 94 -1.18 -17.31 5.57
C PRO A 94 -0.17 -16.19 5.74
N TRP A 95 -0.66 -15.08 6.26
CA TRP A 95 0.08 -13.92 6.71
C TRP A 95 -0.40 -13.52 8.10
N TRP A 96 0.52 -13.12 8.95
CA TRP A 96 0.21 -12.53 10.25
C TRP A 96 0.73 -11.11 10.30
N TYR A 97 0.00 -10.24 10.98
CA TYR A 97 0.39 -8.86 11.18
C TYR A 97 -0.16 -8.32 12.49
N ASP A 98 0.54 -7.32 13.00
CA ASP A 98 0.08 -6.49 14.10
C ASP A 98 0.44 -5.02 13.85
N GLY A 99 -0.10 -4.14 14.68
CA GLY A 99 0.16 -2.73 14.52
C GLY A 99 -0.64 -1.83 15.46
N THR A 100 -0.56 -0.54 15.17
CA THR A 100 -1.29 0.50 15.91
C THR A 100 -2.15 1.33 14.98
N ILE A 101 -3.36 1.64 15.44
CA ILE A 101 -4.29 2.52 14.74
C ILE A 101 -4.31 3.87 15.44
N PHE A 102 -4.12 4.91 14.64
CA PHE A 102 -4.10 6.30 15.06
C PHE A 102 -5.34 7.02 14.53
N GLY A 103 -5.97 7.82 15.40
CA GLY A 103 -6.93 8.84 14.99
C GLY A 103 -6.19 10.10 14.59
N VAL A 104 -6.48 10.59 13.38
CA VAL A 104 -5.93 11.85 12.86
C VAL A 104 -7.08 12.83 12.69
N VAL A 105 -7.06 13.91 13.46
CA VAL A 105 -8.08 14.96 13.48
C VAL A 105 -7.41 16.31 13.15
N PRO A 106 -8.06 17.20 12.37
CA PRO A 106 -7.48 18.51 12.05
C PRO A 106 -7.11 19.32 13.30
N GLY A 107 -5.91 19.89 13.32
CA GLY A 107 -5.44 20.74 14.42
C GLY A 107 -4.90 19.98 15.64
N GLU A 108 -4.87 18.65 15.62
CA GLU A 108 -4.35 17.80 16.70
C GLU A 108 -3.20 16.90 16.20
N ASN A 109 -2.30 16.53 17.10
CA ASN A 109 -1.33 15.46 16.81
C ASN A 109 -2.05 14.12 16.68
N PRO A 110 -1.58 13.19 15.81
CA PRO A 110 -2.11 11.84 15.74
C PRO A 110 -2.14 11.17 17.11
N ARG A 111 -3.27 10.55 17.44
CA ARG A 111 -3.48 9.88 18.73
C ARG A 111 -3.61 8.38 18.53
N PRO A 112 -2.80 7.54 19.20
CA PRO A 112 -3.02 6.11 19.17
C PRO A 112 -4.34 5.77 19.87
N LEU A 113 -5.18 4.96 19.23
CA LEU A 113 -6.49 4.58 19.75
C LEU A 113 -6.47 3.16 20.31
N PHE A 114 -6.01 2.21 19.50
CA PHE A 114 -5.91 0.80 19.85
C PHE A 114 -4.85 0.13 18.97
N LYS A 115 -4.33 -1.00 19.45
CA LYS A 115 -3.56 -1.93 18.64
C LYS A 115 -4.50 -2.84 17.85
N PHE A 116 -3.96 -3.54 16.87
CA PHE A 116 -4.67 -4.59 16.16
C PHE A 116 -3.73 -5.75 15.89
N GLU A 117 -4.32 -6.92 15.74
CA GLU A 117 -3.64 -8.13 15.33
C GLU A 117 -4.56 -8.90 14.38
N GLY A 118 -4.01 -9.40 13.29
CA GLY A 118 -4.80 -10.07 12.28
C GLY A 118 -4.05 -11.09 11.47
N MET A 119 -4.84 -11.81 10.69
CA MET A 119 -4.38 -12.73 9.68
C MET A 119 -5.00 -12.35 8.35
N GLU A 120 -4.19 -12.41 7.30
CA GLU A 120 -4.62 -12.49 5.92
C GLU A 120 -4.31 -13.89 5.41
N LEU A 121 -5.23 -14.46 4.63
CA LEU A 121 -5.04 -15.75 4.01
C LEU A 121 -5.31 -15.61 2.52
N TYR A 122 -4.28 -15.87 1.70
CA TYR A 122 -4.34 -15.64 0.27
C TYR A 122 -4.36 -16.93 -0.53
N TRP A 123 -5.05 -16.90 -1.67
CA TRP A 123 -5.09 -17.93 -2.69
C TRP A 123 -4.94 -17.30 -4.08
N MET A 124 -3.97 -17.78 -4.86
CA MET A 124 -3.80 -17.39 -6.26
C MET A 124 -4.37 -18.48 -7.16
N GLN A 125 -5.53 -18.21 -7.75
CA GLN A 125 -6.13 -19.10 -8.74
C GLN A 125 -5.61 -18.76 -10.14
N HIS A 126 -5.19 -19.77 -10.92
CA HIS A 126 -4.75 -19.56 -12.30
C HIS A 126 -5.94 -19.21 -13.20
N LEU A 127 -5.71 -18.25 -14.09
CA LEU A 127 -6.66 -17.83 -15.11
C LEU A 127 -6.04 -18.01 -16.51
N PRO A 128 -6.88 -18.05 -17.56
CA PRO A 128 -6.40 -18.08 -18.95
C PRO A 128 -5.41 -16.94 -19.26
N GLY A 129 -4.49 -17.19 -20.19
CA GLY A 129 -3.51 -16.17 -20.61
C GLY A 129 -2.40 -15.89 -19.59
N GLY A 130 -2.23 -16.76 -18.58
CA GLY A 130 -1.18 -16.63 -17.57
C GLY A 130 -1.47 -15.59 -16.48
N ALA A 131 -2.71 -15.15 -16.36
CA ALA A 131 -3.17 -14.29 -15.27
C ALA A 131 -3.50 -15.13 -14.01
N TYR A 132 -3.68 -14.43 -12.89
CA TYR A 132 -4.13 -15.02 -11.63
C TYR A 132 -5.31 -14.23 -11.08
N GLU A 133 -6.18 -14.87 -10.31
CA GLU A 133 -7.07 -14.19 -9.38
C GLU A 133 -6.56 -14.39 -7.95
N LEU A 134 -6.21 -13.29 -7.30
CA LEU A 134 -5.97 -13.25 -5.86
C LEU A 134 -7.32 -13.18 -5.15
N THR A 135 -7.67 -14.23 -4.42
CA THR A 135 -8.73 -14.20 -3.40
C THR A 135 -8.13 -14.33 -2.02
N GLY A 136 -8.87 -13.97 -0.99
CA GLY A 136 -8.40 -14.14 0.37
C GLY A 136 -9.42 -13.80 1.44
N ASN A 137 -9.07 -14.09 2.68
CA ASN A 137 -9.82 -13.69 3.85
C ASN A 137 -8.93 -12.91 4.80
N THR A 138 -9.56 -12.03 5.56
CA THR A 138 -8.94 -11.24 6.60
C THR A 138 -9.78 -11.35 7.85
N VAL A 139 -9.12 -11.60 8.98
CA VAL A 139 -9.72 -11.48 10.31
C VAL A 139 -8.78 -10.60 11.13
N THR A 140 -9.29 -9.51 11.67
CA THR A 140 -8.51 -8.61 12.53
C THR A 140 -9.26 -8.35 13.82
N PHE A 141 -8.58 -8.58 14.92
CA PHE A 141 -9.04 -8.20 16.26
C PHE A 141 -8.33 -6.93 16.72
N PHE A 142 -9.01 -6.17 17.56
CA PHE A 142 -8.46 -4.95 18.15
C PHE A 142 -8.03 -5.22 19.60
N ARG A 143 -6.96 -4.56 20.01
CA ARG A 143 -6.32 -4.72 21.31
C ARG A 143 -6.15 -3.38 22.00
N ASP A 144 -6.22 -3.37 23.32
CA ASP A 144 -5.95 -2.17 24.10
C ASP A 144 -4.52 -1.69 23.84
N VAL A 145 -4.36 -0.38 23.68
CA VAL A 145 -3.08 0.20 23.26
C VAL A 145 -1.99 0.05 24.34
N ASN A 146 -2.38 0.02 25.62
CA ASN A 146 -1.45 0.01 26.74
C ASN A 146 -1.18 -1.42 27.24
N THR A 147 -2.24 -2.21 27.42
CA THR A 147 -2.17 -3.55 28.01
C THR A 147 -1.97 -4.65 26.96
N GLY A 148 -2.39 -4.42 25.72
CA GLY A 148 -2.36 -5.42 24.65
C GLY A 148 -3.49 -6.46 24.74
N GLU A 149 -4.41 -6.35 25.69
CA GLU A 149 -5.55 -7.26 25.82
C GLU A 149 -6.54 -7.09 24.65
N MET A 150 -7.16 -8.18 24.18
CA MET A 150 -8.18 -8.08 23.15
C MET A 150 -9.40 -7.30 23.65
N LEU A 151 -9.85 -6.33 22.85
CA LEU A 151 -10.98 -5.49 23.19
C LEU A 151 -12.31 -6.14 22.79
N SER A 152 -13.28 -6.11 23.71
CA SER A 152 -14.71 -6.25 23.43
C SER A 152 -15.43 -4.91 23.41
N GLU A 153 -14.90 -3.91 24.12
CA GLU A 153 -15.41 -2.54 24.19
C GLU A 153 -14.27 -1.55 24.13
N PHE A 154 -14.54 -0.35 23.61
CA PHE A 154 -13.55 0.71 23.49
C PHE A 154 -14.13 2.04 24.00
N ARG A 155 -13.44 2.67 24.95
CA ARG A 155 -13.77 4.03 25.40
C ARG A 155 -13.20 5.04 24.41
N ASN A 156 -14.05 5.57 23.53
CA ASN A 156 -13.64 6.50 22.50
C ASN A 156 -13.20 7.83 23.11
N PRO A 157 -11.93 8.25 22.91
CA PRO A 157 -11.42 9.48 23.52
C PRO A 157 -12.03 10.77 22.93
N TYR A 158 -12.63 10.70 21.74
CA TYR A 158 -13.19 11.84 21.03
C TYR A 158 -14.67 12.08 21.35
N THR A 159 -15.44 11.01 21.52
CA THR A 159 -16.89 11.07 21.82
C THR A 159 -17.19 10.81 23.30
N LYS A 160 -16.23 10.25 24.05
CA LYS A 160 -16.36 9.76 25.44
C LYS A 160 -17.31 8.56 25.61
N ALA A 161 -17.94 8.10 24.54
CA ALA A 161 -18.76 6.91 24.51
C ALA A 161 -17.93 5.65 24.74
N VAL A 162 -18.61 4.58 25.16
CA VAL A 162 -18.07 3.22 25.15
C VAL A 162 -18.74 2.49 23.99
N ASN A 163 -17.94 2.07 23.02
CA ASN A 163 -18.44 1.42 21.81
C ASN A 163 -18.12 -0.09 21.85
N PRO A 164 -19.05 -0.98 21.46
CA PRO A 164 -18.73 -2.39 21.24
C PRO A 164 -17.76 -2.53 20.07
N VAL A 165 -16.71 -3.32 20.26
CA VAL A 165 -15.66 -3.53 19.27
C VAL A 165 -16.05 -4.65 18.32
N MET A 166 -16.13 -4.33 17.04
CA MET A 166 -16.42 -5.30 15.98
C MET A 166 -15.13 -5.64 15.23
N PRO A 167 -14.78 -6.92 15.04
CA PRO A 167 -13.60 -7.30 14.28
C PRO A 167 -13.69 -6.81 12.83
N ALA A 168 -12.55 -6.46 12.24
CA ALA A 168 -12.48 -6.15 10.82
C ALA A 168 -12.32 -7.46 10.05
N ILE A 169 -13.37 -7.83 9.33
CA ILE A 169 -13.46 -9.07 8.59
C ILE A 169 -13.64 -8.76 7.11
N GLN A 170 -12.87 -9.45 6.29
CA GLN A 170 -13.07 -9.48 4.85
C GLN A 170 -13.03 -10.94 4.39
N GLY A 171 -13.92 -11.30 3.46
CA GLY A 171 -13.90 -12.62 2.84
C GLY A 171 -14.12 -12.50 1.35
N GLY A 172 -13.26 -13.15 0.59
CA GLY A 172 -13.30 -13.26 -0.85
C GLY A 172 -13.68 -14.66 -1.28
N GLY A 173 -14.25 -14.75 -2.47
CA GLY A 173 -14.38 -16.00 -3.22
C GLY A 173 -14.14 -15.69 -4.70
N PRO A 174 -14.25 -16.67 -5.59
CA PRO A 174 -14.05 -16.48 -7.03
C PRO A 174 -14.82 -15.26 -7.56
N GLY A 175 -14.15 -14.46 -8.37
CA GLY A 175 -14.67 -13.21 -8.92
C GLY A 175 -14.80 -12.05 -7.93
N ARG A 176 -14.53 -12.20 -6.62
CA ARG A 176 -14.51 -11.09 -5.65
C ARG A 176 -13.10 -10.56 -5.36
N GLY A 177 -12.10 -11.12 -6.02
CA GLY A 177 -10.70 -10.83 -5.77
C GLY A 177 -10.12 -9.76 -6.68
N PHE A 178 -8.81 -9.84 -6.85
CA PHE A 178 -8.06 -9.03 -7.80
C PHE A 178 -7.48 -9.90 -8.91
N ASN A 179 -7.72 -9.51 -10.15
CA ASN A 179 -7.02 -10.04 -11.30
C ASN A 179 -5.60 -9.48 -11.33
N TYR A 180 -4.61 -10.37 -11.30
CA TYR A 180 -3.18 -10.08 -11.44
C TYR A 180 -2.75 -10.57 -12.82
N SER A 181 -2.32 -9.65 -13.68
CA SER A 181 -1.89 -9.98 -15.03
C SER A 181 -0.75 -9.07 -15.49
N VAL A 182 -0.20 -9.35 -16.68
CA VAL A 182 0.74 -8.44 -17.35
C VAL A 182 0.13 -7.06 -17.66
N LYS A 183 -1.20 -6.95 -17.63
CA LYS A 183 -1.99 -5.73 -17.84
C LYS A 183 -2.31 -4.99 -16.53
N GLY A 184 -1.66 -5.37 -15.43
CA GLY A 184 -1.80 -4.73 -14.13
C GLY A 184 -2.64 -5.52 -13.14
N ILE A 185 -2.83 -4.92 -11.95
CA ILE A 185 -3.72 -5.41 -10.89
C ILE A 185 -5.05 -4.68 -11.01
N ARG A 186 -6.16 -5.41 -11.13
CA ARG A 186 -7.50 -4.84 -11.29
C ARG A 186 -8.53 -5.65 -10.51
N PHE A 187 -9.58 -5.01 -10.02
CA PHE A 187 -10.64 -5.72 -9.32
C PHE A 187 -11.41 -6.64 -10.30
N THR A 188 -11.53 -7.93 -10.00
CA THR A 188 -11.98 -8.94 -10.99
C THR A 188 -13.35 -8.62 -11.57
N ARG A 189 -14.32 -8.18 -10.74
CA ARG A 189 -15.69 -7.84 -11.23
C ARG A 189 -15.76 -6.63 -12.14
N LEU A 190 -14.73 -5.79 -12.11
CA LEU A 190 -14.69 -4.53 -12.84
C LEU A 190 -13.60 -4.57 -13.92
N LEU A 191 -13.15 -5.76 -14.32
CA LEU A 191 -12.01 -5.91 -15.23
C LEU A 191 -12.19 -5.14 -16.54
N ASP A 192 -13.39 -5.21 -17.13
CA ASP A 192 -13.74 -4.53 -18.38
C ASP A 192 -13.95 -3.02 -18.23
N GLN A 193 -14.12 -2.54 -16.99
CA GLN A 193 -14.35 -1.12 -16.66
C GLN A 193 -13.07 -0.41 -16.22
N LEU A 194 -12.05 -1.16 -15.81
CA LEU A 194 -10.80 -0.63 -15.30
C LEU A 194 -9.73 -0.61 -16.39
N PRO A 195 -9.03 0.52 -16.60
CA PRO A 195 -8.02 0.64 -17.63
C PRO A 195 -6.89 -0.35 -17.40
N GLU A 196 -6.35 -0.88 -18.49
CA GLU A 196 -5.10 -1.66 -18.45
C GLU A 196 -3.93 -0.75 -18.12
N ASP A 197 -3.02 -1.27 -17.30
CA ASP A 197 -1.81 -0.59 -16.89
C ASP A 197 -0.70 -1.63 -16.76
N PRO A 198 0.26 -1.69 -17.72
CA PRO A 198 1.29 -2.71 -17.74
C PRO A 198 1.96 -2.89 -16.38
N LEU A 199 2.05 -4.13 -15.90
CA LEU A 199 2.51 -4.41 -14.53
C LEU A 199 4.03 -4.22 -14.41
N VAL A 200 4.48 -2.98 -14.24
CA VAL A 200 5.87 -2.63 -13.92
C VAL A 200 5.88 -2.07 -12.50
N LEU A 201 6.54 -2.78 -11.59
CA LEU A 201 6.52 -2.47 -10.17
C LEU A 201 7.79 -1.75 -9.73
N ASP A 202 7.74 -1.12 -8.56
CA ASP A 202 8.85 -0.39 -7.97
C ASP A 202 9.66 -1.31 -7.05
N TRP A 203 10.93 -1.52 -7.43
CA TRP A 203 11.84 -2.47 -6.81
C TRP A 203 13.09 -1.76 -6.32
N THR A 204 13.44 -1.96 -5.05
CA THR A 204 14.71 -1.52 -4.49
C THR A 204 15.57 -2.74 -4.14
N PHE A 205 16.83 -2.71 -4.54
CA PHE A 205 17.84 -3.70 -4.14
C PHE A 205 18.83 -3.01 -3.21
N ALA A 206 18.92 -3.51 -1.98
CA ALA A 206 19.80 -2.94 -0.95
C ALA A 206 20.37 -4.07 -0.09
N ARG A 207 21.69 -4.10 0.05
CA ARG A 207 22.42 -5.20 0.70
C ARG A 207 22.03 -6.55 0.08
N ASP A 208 21.65 -7.53 0.89
CA ASP A 208 21.17 -8.85 0.53
C ASP A 208 19.63 -8.94 0.44
N MET A 209 18.94 -7.80 0.43
CA MET A 209 17.48 -7.71 0.43
C MET A 209 16.94 -7.14 -0.88
N VAL A 210 15.72 -7.56 -1.23
CA VAL A 210 14.87 -6.97 -2.26
C VAL A 210 13.64 -6.38 -1.59
N TRP A 211 13.28 -5.17 -1.98
CA TRP A 211 12.11 -4.46 -1.48
C TRP A 211 11.15 -4.23 -2.64
N LEU A 212 9.90 -4.61 -2.45
CA LEU A 212 8.80 -4.31 -3.37
C LEU A 212 7.95 -3.21 -2.74
N HIS A 213 7.96 -2.02 -3.35
CA HIS A 213 7.08 -0.93 -2.96
C HIS A 213 5.79 -1.06 -3.76
N ASN A 214 4.66 -1.20 -3.06
CA ASN A 214 3.36 -1.30 -3.72
C ASN A 214 2.29 -0.54 -2.95
N TRP A 215 1.19 -0.27 -3.65
CA TRP A 215 -0.01 0.31 -3.09
C TRP A 215 -1.26 -0.44 -3.55
N THR A 216 -2.31 -0.40 -2.73
CA THR A 216 -3.57 -1.07 -3.03
C THR A 216 -4.38 -0.25 -4.05
N ARG A 217 -4.70 -0.87 -5.18
CA ARG A 217 -5.62 -0.31 -6.18
C ARG A 217 -7.06 -0.48 -5.71
N TYR A 218 -7.54 0.45 -4.91
CA TYR A 218 -8.92 0.44 -4.44
C TYR A 218 -9.92 0.58 -5.62
N PRO A 219 -11.04 -0.17 -5.59
CA PRO A 219 -12.09 0.01 -6.58
C PRO A 219 -12.72 1.41 -6.47
N PRO A 220 -13.24 1.95 -7.57
CA PRO A 220 -13.92 3.25 -7.56
C PRO A 220 -15.15 3.24 -6.66
N GLY A 221 -15.53 4.41 -6.14
CA GLY A 221 -16.75 4.59 -5.33
C GLY A 221 -16.59 4.37 -3.83
N LEU A 222 -15.39 4.00 -3.34
CA LEU A 222 -15.13 3.95 -1.90
C LEU A 222 -14.96 5.36 -1.30
N PRO A 223 -15.49 5.60 -0.09
CA PRO A 223 -15.42 6.93 0.54
C PRO A 223 -13.98 7.28 0.93
N PRO A 224 -13.51 8.52 0.69
CA PRO A 224 -12.18 8.97 1.10
C PRO A 224 -12.07 9.18 2.62
N PRO A 225 -10.84 9.19 3.19
CA PRO A 225 -9.58 8.86 2.52
C PRO A 225 -9.41 7.35 2.35
N ARG A 226 -8.83 6.91 1.22
CA ARG A 226 -8.52 5.50 0.93
C ARG A 226 -7.14 5.44 0.31
N TRP A 227 -6.17 4.94 1.06
CA TRP A 227 -4.83 4.71 0.54
C TRP A 227 -4.15 3.64 1.37
N GLN A 228 -3.41 2.75 0.74
CA GLN A 228 -2.54 1.81 1.43
C GLN A 228 -1.22 1.79 0.69
N GLN A 229 -0.15 2.06 1.42
CA GLN A 229 1.22 1.94 0.94
C GLN A 229 1.92 0.86 1.76
N GLN A 230 2.56 -0.09 1.09
CA GLN A 230 3.32 -1.14 1.74
C GLN A 230 4.68 -1.34 1.08
N THR A 231 5.62 -1.82 1.88
CA THR A 231 6.89 -2.35 1.39
C THR A 231 7.01 -3.78 1.87
N MET A 232 7.18 -4.70 0.93
CA MET A 232 7.51 -6.09 1.20
C MET A 232 9.02 -6.30 1.08
N PHE A 233 9.58 -7.08 1.99
CA PHE A 233 11.01 -7.37 2.08
C PHE A 233 11.24 -8.87 1.97
N ALA A 234 12.18 -9.27 1.11
CA ALA A 234 12.65 -10.64 0.99
C ALA A 234 14.16 -10.67 0.82
N SER A 235 14.77 -11.84 1.06
CA SER A 235 16.18 -12.05 0.73
C SER A 235 16.35 -12.11 -0.79
N GLN A 236 17.45 -11.57 -1.32
CA GLN A 236 17.79 -11.70 -2.73
C GLN A 236 18.03 -13.16 -3.11
N LYS A 237 18.56 -13.97 -2.19
CA LYS A 237 18.75 -15.41 -2.38
C LYS A 237 17.45 -16.11 -2.73
N ASP A 238 16.39 -15.91 -1.94
CA ASP A 238 15.10 -16.56 -2.18
C ASP A 238 14.38 -15.96 -3.39
N PHE A 239 14.55 -14.65 -3.62
CA PHE A 239 14.00 -13.98 -4.79
C PHE A 239 14.54 -14.55 -6.10
N LEU A 240 15.86 -14.80 -6.16
CA LEU A 240 16.55 -15.35 -7.33
C LEU A 240 16.40 -16.86 -7.49
N ASP A 241 16.00 -17.59 -6.45
CA ASP A 241 15.77 -19.03 -6.55
C ASP A 241 14.50 -19.32 -7.38
N GLU A 242 14.66 -19.67 -8.65
CA GLU A 242 13.54 -19.96 -9.54
C GLU A 242 12.68 -21.15 -9.11
N LYS A 243 13.19 -22.03 -8.24
CA LYS A 243 12.49 -23.23 -7.75
C LYS A 243 11.47 -22.92 -6.68
N LEU A 244 11.58 -21.78 -5.98
CA LEU A 244 10.63 -21.38 -4.96
C LEU A 244 9.35 -20.84 -5.61
N ASP A 245 8.22 -21.50 -5.36
CA ASP A 245 6.89 -21.07 -5.77
C ASP A 245 6.33 -19.95 -4.88
N SER A 246 6.79 -19.86 -3.64
CA SER A 246 6.44 -18.84 -2.65
C SER A 246 7.70 -18.39 -1.91
N ILE A 247 7.91 -17.07 -1.82
CA ILE A 247 9.06 -16.47 -1.15
C ILE A 247 8.66 -16.09 0.28
N PRO A 248 9.50 -16.38 1.31
CA PRO A 248 9.35 -15.82 2.64
C PRO A 248 9.45 -14.29 2.60
N VAL A 249 8.45 -13.61 3.15
CA VAL A 249 8.35 -12.14 3.09
C VAL A 249 7.96 -11.59 4.46
N VAL A 250 8.60 -10.49 4.85
CA VAL A 250 8.09 -9.59 5.89
C VAL A 250 7.67 -8.28 5.26
N PHE A 251 6.79 -7.52 5.90
CA PHE A 251 6.32 -6.26 5.35
C PHE A 251 6.14 -5.17 6.40
N GLY A 252 6.12 -3.93 5.93
CA GLY A 252 5.59 -2.78 6.65
C GLY A 252 4.52 -2.09 5.80
N SER A 253 3.44 -1.61 6.42
CA SER A 253 2.31 -1.00 5.72
C SER A 253 1.74 0.19 6.47
N THR A 254 1.23 1.17 5.72
CA THR A 254 0.42 2.26 6.25
C THR A 254 -0.87 2.38 5.46
N VAL A 255 -2.02 2.40 6.15
CA VAL A 255 -3.35 2.51 5.55
C VAL A 255 -4.05 3.76 6.07
N HIS A 256 -4.55 4.58 5.15
CA HIS A 256 -5.49 5.66 5.43
C HIS A 256 -6.90 5.18 5.10
N MET A 257 -7.80 5.26 6.07
CA MET A 257 -9.19 4.90 5.89
C MET A 257 -10.13 5.79 6.73
N PRO A 258 -11.42 5.90 6.38
CA PRO A 258 -12.40 6.57 7.21
C PRO A 258 -12.48 5.90 8.59
N TRP A 259 -13.16 6.57 9.53
CA TRP A 259 -13.48 5.98 10.83
C TRP A 259 -14.13 4.60 10.66
N LEU A 260 -13.71 3.65 11.51
CA LEU A 260 -14.42 2.38 11.64
C LEU A 260 -15.85 2.68 12.07
N LYS A 261 -16.82 1.99 11.45
CA LYS A 261 -18.25 2.24 11.69
C LYS A 261 -18.60 2.18 13.17
N TRP A 262 -18.09 1.17 13.88
CA TRP A 262 -18.36 0.96 15.31
C TRP A 262 -17.77 2.02 16.23
N LEU A 263 -16.94 2.95 15.74
CA LEU A 263 -16.49 4.09 16.55
C LEU A 263 -17.57 5.18 16.71
N ASP A 264 -18.66 5.10 15.94
CA ASP A 264 -19.75 6.09 15.91
C ASP A 264 -19.27 7.53 15.71
N MET A 265 -18.26 7.68 14.84
CA MET A 265 -17.65 8.97 14.54
C MET A 265 -18.31 9.67 13.35
N GLY A 266 -19.13 8.98 12.56
CA GLY A 266 -19.91 9.57 11.46
C GLY A 266 -19.12 10.53 10.58
N ASP A 267 -19.66 11.74 10.40
CA ASP A 267 -19.07 12.84 9.63
C ASP A 267 -18.00 13.64 10.39
N ARG A 268 -17.54 13.16 11.55
CA ARG A 268 -16.52 13.87 12.34
C ARG A 268 -15.26 14.06 11.50
N PRO A 269 -14.73 15.30 11.41
CA PRO A 269 -13.50 15.56 10.69
C PRO A 269 -12.35 14.69 11.20
N GLY A 270 -11.65 14.07 10.26
CA GLY A 270 -10.52 13.18 10.54
C GLY A 270 -10.67 11.81 9.91
N HIS A 271 -9.71 10.95 10.19
CA HIS A 271 -9.64 9.60 9.65
C HIS A 271 -8.73 8.72 10.50
N LEU A 272 -8.64 7.44 10.14
CA LEU A 272 -7.73 6.49 10.74
C LEU A 272 -6.47 6.32 9.89
N VAL A 273 -5.34 6.25 10.58
CA VAL A 273 -4.08 5.77 10.01
C VAL A 273 -3.70 4.47 10.72
N TRP A 274 -3.56 3.40 9.96
CA TRP A 274 -3.12 2.10 10.45
C TRP A 274 -1.66 1.96 10.08
N HIS A 275 -0.80 1.66 11.04
CA HIS A 275 0.59 1.33 10.75
C HIS A 275 0.85 -0.10 11.23
N ALA A 276 1.28 -0.96 10.29
CA ALA A 276 1.40 -2.39 10.49
C ALA A 276 2.79 -2.90 10.13
N GLY A 277 3.21 -3.96 10.83
CA GLY A 277 4.26 -4.85 10.40
C GLY A 277 3.74 -6.29 10.37
N GLY A 278 4.37 -7.16 9.59
CA GLY A 278 3.95 -8.55 9.57
C GLY A 278 4.84 -9.45 8.72
N ALA A 279 4.45 -10.72 8.64
CA ALA A 279 5.17 -11.76 7.96
C ALA A 279 4.24 -12.75 7.28
N LYS A 280 4.68 -13.25 6.12
CA LYS A 280 4.12 -14.45 5.50
C LYS A 280 4.51 -15.66 6.34
N LEU A 281 3.54 -16.51 6.63
CA LEU A 281 3.68 -17.71 7.42
C LEU A 281 3.76 -18.96 6.53
N LYS A 282 4.36 -20.04 7.06
CA LYS A 282 4.39 -21.35 6.40
C LYS A 282 3.09 -22.11 6.55
N SER A 283 2.41 -21.93 7.68
CA SER A 283 1.08 -22.45 7.95
C SER A 283 0.38 -21.57 8.98
N ILE A 284 -0.93 -21.76 9.14
CA ILE A 284 -1.72 -21.12 10.21
C ILE A 284 -1.25 -21.53 11.62
N ASP A 285 -0.39 -22.56 11.73
CA ASP A 285 0.14 -22.98 13.02
C ASP A 285 1.17 -22.04 13.61
N GLU A 286 1.76 -21.17 12.78
CA GLU A 286 2.70 -20.13 13.21
C GLU A 286 1.98 -18.88 13.78
N LEU A 287 0.64 -18.83 13.75
CA LEU A 287 -0.13 -17.74 14.35
C LEU A 287 0.03 -17.71 15.88
N PRO A 288 0.04 -16.51 16.50
CA PRO A 288 0.04 -16.40 17.95
C PRO A 288 -1.15 -17.11 18.58
N GLY A 289 -0.88 -17.88 19.65
CA GLY A 289 -1.83 -18.86 20.17
C GLY A 289 -3.16 -18.25 20.67
N GLU A 290 -3.15 -17.07 21.28
CA GLU A 290 -4.38 -16.38 21.71
C GLU A 290 -5.24 -15.99 20.50
N TYR A 291 -4.63 -15.34 19.51
CA TYR A 291 -5.27 -14.94 18.26
C TYR A 291 -5.86 -16.16 17.53
N ARG A 292 -5.03 -17.18 17.31
CA ARG A 292 -5.42 -18.41 16.59
C ARG A 292 -6.64 -19.06 17.22
N ARG A 293 -6.63 -19.29 18.54
CA ARG A 293 -7.76 -19.91 19.25
C ARG A 293 -9.06 -19.13 19.07
N ARG A 294 -9.00 -17.80 19.11
CA ARG A 294 -10.19 -16.96 18.89
C ARG A 294 -10.68 -17.06 17.44
N ALA A 295 -9.77 -16.95 16.47
CA ALA A 295 -10.11 -17.05 15.05
C ALA A 295 -10.71 -18.42 14.68
N GLU A 296 -10.15 -19.52 15.21
CA GLU A 296 -10.69 -20.88 15.02
C GLU A 296 -12.08 -21.05 15.64
N LYS A 297 -12.33 -20.43 16.80
CA LYS A 297 -13.62 -20.51 17.48
C LYS A 297 -14.70 -19.67 16.79
N GLU A 298 -14.38 -18.43 16.42
CA GLU A 298 -15.36 -17.43 15.96
C GLU A 298 -15.50 -17.38 14.44
N TYR A 299 -14.41 -17.67 13.70
CA TYR A 299 -14.35 -17.53 12.24
C TYR A 299 -13.68 -18.72 11.52
N PRO A 300 -14.03 -19.99 11.83
CA PRO A 300 -13.38 -21.15 11.24
C PRO A 300 -13.48 -21.18 9.70
N ALA A 301 -14.58 -20.66 9.15
CA ALA A 301 -14.80 -20.58 7.70
C ALA A 301 -13.81 -19.67 6.96
N LEU A 302 -13.12 -18.77 7.68
CA LEU A 302 -12.15 -17.82 7.11
C LEU A 302 -10.70 -18.30 7.22
N LEU A 303 -10.46 -19.48 7.82
CA LEU A 303 -9.14 -20.10 7.97
C LEU A 303 -8.73 -20.95 6.76
N SER A 304 -9.43 -20.81 5.63
CA SER A 304 -9.01 -21.30 4.32
C SER A 304 -9.48 -20.32 3.26
N ALA A 305 -8.69 -20.07 2.21
CA ALA A 305 -9.03 -19.21 1.07
C ALA A 305 -9.37 -20.06 -0.16
N ASP A 306 -9.13 -21.36 -0.09
CA ASP A 306 -9.54 -22.38 -1.06
C ASP A 306 -10.98 -22.14 -1.56
N PRO A 307 -11.17 -21.88 -2.87
CA PRO A 307 -12.47 -21.73 -3.50
C PRO A 307 -13.43 -22.88 -3.25
N ALA A 308 -12.94 -24.12 -3.18
CA ALA A 308 -13.77 -25.30 -2.92
C ALA A 308 -14.38 -25.28 -1.52
N LYS A 309 -13.71 -24.62 -0.56
CA LYS A 309 -14.20 -24.38 0.80
C LYS A 309 -14.89 -23.01 0.96
N ALA A 310 -14.85 -22.18 -0.09
CA ALA A 310 -15.39 -20.82 -0.07
C ALA A 310 -16.85 -20.74 -0.54
N ALA A 311 -17.32 -21.71 -1.34
CA ALA A 311 -18.67 -21.75 -1.88
C ALA A 311 -19.78 -21.72 -0.80
N ASP A 312 -19.47 -22.18 0.42
CA ASP A 312 -20.41 -22.22 1.56
C ASP A 312 -20.34 -20.98 2.48
N ARG A 313 -19.51 -19.97 2.15
CA ARG A 313 -19.29 -18.79 3.00
C ARG A 313 -20.42 -17.77 2.87
N VAL A 314 -21.51 -17.97 3.60
CA VAL A 314 -22.39 -16.86 4.00
C VAL A 314 -21.67 -16.09 5.09
N LEU A 315 -20.92 -15.04 4.73
CA LEU A 315 -20.53 -14.06 5.73
C LEU A 315 -21.83 -13.50 6.32
N PRO A 316 -22.02 -13.52 7.65
CA PRO A 316 -23.15 -12.80 8.23
C PRO A 316 -23.08 -11.36 7.71
N PRO A 317 -24.23 -10.76 7.31
CA PRO A 317 -24.22 -9.36 6.93
C PRO A 317 -23.53 -8.59 8.05
N HIS A 318 -22.64 -7.66 7.68
CA HIS A 318 -22.17 -6.67 8.66
C HIS A 318 -23.43 -6.15 9.37
N PRO A 319 -23.53 -6.25 10.70
CA PRO A 319 -24.69 -5.72 11.39
C PRO A 319 -24.84 -4.27 10.93
N GLN A 320 -26.04 -3.98 10.44
CA GLN A 320 -26.42 -2.70 9.86
C GLN A 320 -26.25 -1.58 10.87
#